data_AF-U7QT31-F1
#
_entry.id   AF-U7QT31-F1
#
_cell.length_a   1.000
_cell.length_b   1.000
_cell.length_c   1.000
_cell.angle_alpha   90.00
_cell.angle_beta   90.00
_cell.angle_gamma   90.00
#
_symmetry.space_group_name_H-M   'P 1'
#
loop_
_entity.id
_entity.type
_entity.pdbx_description
1 polymer ?
#
loop_
_entity_poly.entity_id
_entity_poly.type
_entity_poly.pdbx_seq_one_letter_code
_entity_poly.pdbx_strand_id
1 'polypeptide(L)'
;MALRSVLITQKNIDKTVIYEITQILFESRNELTTKNPQAAMIHKPESLQDLGFSFHPGAKDYYYQDEPTFLEKYAEPMGFVLSVAVLGISSLWQFRLWFQGRQKNRADLYNLELISIIDQINSAESIAELKNLRRQLFTIFKEVIIDLDKDRISSDSFQSFTFTWKVAISSIHHQENLLRTNSHQQLTEPKLN
;
A
#
# COMPACT_ATOMS: atom_id res chain seq x y z
N MET A 1 -10.48 56.80 -38.14
CA MET A 1 -9.93 55.44 -37.96
C MET A 1 -8.91 55.52 -36.83
N ALA A 2 -9.13 54.83 -35.71
CA ALA A 2 -8.16 54.82 -34.62
C ALA A 2 -6.98 53.93 -35.00
N LEU A 3 -5.77 54.49 -35.08
CA LEU A 3 -4.55 53.73 -35.32
C LEU A 3 -4.18 53.00 -34.03
N ARG A 4 -4.09 51.66 -34.08
CA ARG A 4 -3.64 50.84 -32.96
C ARG A 4 -2.13 50.93 -32.89
N SER A 5 -1.60 51.63 -31.89
CA SER A 5 -0.18 51.73 -31.63
C SER A 5 0.25 50.67 -30.62
N VAL A 6 1.41 50.05 -30.84
CA VAL A 6 2.01 49.08 -29.93
C VAL A 6 3.39 49.57 -29.54
N LEU A 7 3.72 49.50 -28.25
CA LEU A 7 5.07 49.78 -27.76
C LEU A 7 5.90 48.49 -27.86
N ILE A 8 6.98 48.54 -28.63
CA ILE A 8 7.84 47.39 -28.93
C ILE A 8 9.22 47.64 -28.34
N THR A 9 9.86 46.58 -27.88
CA THR A 9 11.22 46.59 -27.36
C THR A 9 12.04 45.44 -27.94
N GLN A 10 13.37 45.53 -27.84
CA GLN A 10 14.26 44.43 -28.19
C GLN A 10 14.26 43.37 -27.08
N LYS A 11 14.46 42.10 -27.45
CA LYS A 11 14.52 40.97 -26.52
C LYS A 11 15.63 41.08 -25.47
N ASN A 12 16.71 41.79 -25.79
CA ASN A 12 17.94 41.82 -24.99
C ASN A 12 17.96 42.93 -23.92
N ILE A 13 16.89 43.71 -23.79
CA ILE A 13 16.79 44.71 -22.73
C ILE A 13 16.59 44.01 -21.39
N ASP A 14 17.18 44.57 -20.33
CA ASP A 14 17.06 44.00 -18.99
C ASP A 14 15.58 43.85 -18.58
N LYS A 15 15.28 42.70 -17.97
CA LYS A 15 13.94 42.33 -17.52
C LYS A 15 13.37 43.38 -16.56
N THR A 16 14.17 43.84 -15.61
CA THR A 16 13.80 44.78 -14.55
C THR A 16 13.43 46.13 -15.15
N VAL A 17 14.22 46.61 -16.11
CA VAL A 17 13.95 47.88 -16.79
C VAL A 17 12.61 47.83 -17.51
N ILE A 18 12.32 46.74 -18.24
CA ILE A 18 11.02 46.61 -18.92
C ILE A 18 9.87 46.43 -17.94
N TYR A 19 10.09 45.74 -16.81
CA TYR A 19 9.10 45.63 -15.74
C TYR A 19 8.74 47.02 -15.19
N GLU A 20 9.74 47.82 -14.79
CA GLU A 20 9.53 49.16 -14.26
C GLU A 20 8.84 50.10 -15.26
N ILE A 21 9.25 50.08 -16.53
CA ILE A 21 8.59 50.86 -17.58
C ILE A 21 7.12 50.44 -17.71
N THR A 22 6.84 49.13 -17.71
CA THR A 22 5.47 48.62 -17.81
C THR A 22 4.66 49.04 -16.60
N GLN A 23 5.23 48.94 -15.40
CA GLN A 23 4.59 49.36 -14.16
C GLN A 23 4.23 50.85 -14.19
N ILE A 24 5.19 51.73 -14.51
CA ILE A 24 4.97 53.18 -14.57
C ILE A 24 3.87 53.54 -15.57
N LEU A 25 3.84 52.90 -16.74
CA LEU A 25 2.83 53.18 -17.77
C LEU A 25 1.40 52.87 -17.29
N PHE A 26 1.22 51.83 -16.48
CA PHE A 26 -0.09 51.40 -15.99
C PHE A 26 -0.48 52.10 -14.68
N GLU A 27 0.44 52.23 -13.74
CA GLU A 27 0.20 52.85 -12.43
C GLU A 27 0.08 54.38 -12.52
N SER A 28 0.87 55.02 -13.38
CA SER A 28 0.83 56.47 -13.58
C SER A 28 -0.09 56.91 -14.72
N ARG A 29 -0.96 56.03 -15.25
CA ARG A 29 -1.83 56.29 -16.41
C ARG A 29 -2.71 57.55 -16.27
N ASN A 30 -3.21 57.83 -15.07
CA ASN A 30 -4.00 59.02 -14.80
C ASN A 30 -3.17 60.30 -14.97
N GLU A 31 -1.95 60.33 -14.43
CA GLU A 31 -1.02 61.46 -14.61
C GLU A 31 -0.65 61.62 -16.08
N LEU A 32 -0.35 60.51 -16.77
CA LEU A 32 -0.02 60.54 -18.20
C LEU A 32 -1.18 61.09 -19.05
N THR A 33 -2.43 60.81 -18.67
CA THR A 33 -3.64 61.29 -19.37
C THR A 33 -3.77 62.81 -19.31
N THR A 34 -3.30 63.45 -18.23
CA THR A 34 -3.30 64.92 -18.12
C THR A 34 -2.36 65.58 -19.13
N LYS A 35 -1.27 64.89 -19.51
CA LYS A 35 -0.27 65.37 -20.48
C LYS A 35 -0.61 64.95 -21.91
N ASN A 36 -1.15 63.75 -22.09
CA ASN A 36 -1.60 63.23 -23.37
C ASN A 36 -2.89 62.41 -23.18
N PRO A 37 -4.05 62.91 -23.66
CA PRO A 37 -5.34 62.21 -23.54
C PRO A 37 -5.33 60.78 -24.11
N GLN A 38 -4.46 60.46 -25.07
CA GLN A 38 -4.35 59.11 -25.64
C GLN A 38 -3.78 58.08 -24.65
N ALA A 39 -3.11 58.52 -23.57
CA ALA A 39 -2.64 57.61 -22.51
C ALA A 39 -3.81 56.90 -21.80
N ALA A 40 -5.02 57.49 -21.83
CA ALA A 40 -6.23 56.85 -21.38
C ALA A 40 -6.58 55.59 -22.20
N MET A 41 -5.90 55.29 -23.30
CA MET A 41 -6.11 54.07 -24.10
C MET A 41 -5.05 52.99 -23.84
N ILE A 42 -4.09 53.23 -22.92
CA ILE A 42 -3.12 52.22 -22.50
C ILE A 42 -3.86 51.07 -21.81
N HIS A 43 -3.68 49.86 -22.32
CA HIS A 43 -4.22 48.62 -21.77
C HIS A 43 -3.30 47.45 -22.10
N LYS A 44 -3.42 46.35 -21.35
CA LYS A 44 -2.71 45.11 -21.66
C LYS A 44 -3.23 44.58 -23.00
N PRO A 45 -2.36 44.26 -23.98
CA PRO A 45 -2.80 43.63 -25.22
C PRO A 45 -3.51 42.29 -24.95
N GLU A 46 -4.71 42.09 -25.52
CA GLU A 46 -5.48 40.85 -25.36
C GLU A 46 -4.85 39.66 -26.11
N SER A 47 -4.35 39.92 -27.33
CA SER A 47 -3.61 38.97 -28.16
C SER A 47 -2.43 39.68 -28.81
N LEU A 48 -1.26 39.05 -28.74
CA LEU A 48 -0.07 39.40 -29.51
C LEU A 48 0.18 38.41 -30.67
N GLN A 49 -0.59 37.31 -30.74
CA GLN A 49 -0.43 36.26 -31.73
C GLN A 49 -0.70 36.76 -33.14
N ASP A 50 -1.70 37.63 -33.31
CA ASP A 50 -2.05 38.23 -34.60
C ASP A 50 -0.99 39.23 -35.11
N LEU A 51 -0.05 39.63 -34.25
CA LEU A 51 1.01 40.60 -34.56
C LEU A 51 2.39 39.94 -34.69
N GLY A 52 2.51 38.63 -34.47
CA GLY A 52 3.79 37.90 -34.52
C GLY A 52 4.77 38.27 -33.40
N PHE A 53 4.29 38.89 -32.32
CA PHE A 53 5.11 39.29 -31.17
C PHE A 53 4.81 38.44 -29.92
N SER A 54 5.76 38.44 -28.99
CA SER A 54 5.60 37.85 -27.66
C SER A 54 5.87 38.91 -26.60
N PHE A 55 5.26 38.78 -25.42
CA PHE A 55 5.56 39.67 -24.31
C PHE A 55 7.03 39.56 -23.90
N HIS A 56 7.67 40.70 -23.68
CA HIS A 56 8.97 40.73 -23.01
C HIS A 56 8.84 40.16 -21.59
N PRO A 57 9.82 39.41 -21.06
CA PRO A 57 9.72 38.80 -19.72
C PRO A 57 9.37 39.80 -18.61
N GLY A 58 9.90 41.03 -18.66
CA GLY A 58 9.58 42.08 -17.67
C GLY A 58 8.11 42.54 -17.72
N ALA A 59 7.57 42.74 -18.92
CA ALA A 59 6.16 43.09 -19.09
C ALA A 59 5.24 41.92 -18.70
N LYS A 60 5.66 40.68 -19.02
CA LYS A 60 4.95 39.46 -18.62
C LYS A 60 4.85 39.37 -17.10
N ASP A 61 5.95 39.55 -16.38
CA ASP A 61 5.96 39.52 -14.93
C ASP A 61 4.99 40.54 -14.32
N TYR A 62 4.94 41.78 -14.82
CA TYR A 62 3.97 42.78 -14.37
C TYR A 62 2.52 42.37 -14.68
N TYR A 63 2.25 41.92 -15.91
CA TYR A 63 0.90 41.55 -16.33
C TYR A 63 0.30 40.34 -15.63
N TYR A 64 1.15 39.50 -15.04
CA TYR A 64 0.79 38.24 -14.40
C TYR A 64 1.27 38.19 -12.94
N GLN A 65 1.63 39.32 -12.35
CA GLN A 65 2.14 39.41 -10.97
C GLN A 65 1.14 38.90 -9.93
N ASP A 66 -0.16 39.04 -10.22
CA ASP A 66 -1.26 38.65 -9.34
C ASP A 66 -1.83 37.26 -9.71
N GLU A 67 -1.26 36.56 -10.69
CA GLU A 67 -1.69 35.20 -11.00
C GLU A 67 -1.12 34.22 -9.96
N PRO A 68 -1.97 33.37 -9.35
CA PRO A 68 -1.53 32.43 -8.35
C PRO A 68 -0.53 31.46 -8.97
N THR A 69 0.56 31.20 -8.23
CA THR A 69 1.55 30.22 -8.67
C THR A 69 0.94 28.82 -8.75
N PHE A 70 1.58 27.90 -9.47
CA PHE A 70 1.12 26.52 -9.57
C PHE A 70 0.88 25.90 -8.18
N LEU A 71 1.83 26.09 -7.24
CA LEU A 71 1.71 25.55 -5.89
C LEU A 71 0.55 26.18 -5.13
N GLU A 72 0.35 27.49 -5.23
CA GLU A 72 -0.77 28.18 -4.59
C GLU A 72 -2.11 27.68 -5.14
N LYS A 73 -2.22 27.56 -6.46
CA LYS A 73 -3.44 27.08 -7.14
C LYS A 73 -3.81 25.64 -6.77
N TYR A 74 -2.82 24.79 -6.50
CA TYR A 74 -3.04 23.36 -6.28
C TYR A 74 -2.69 22.88 -4.86
N ALA A 75 -2.33 23.77 -3.93
CA ALA A 75 -1.94 23.39 -2.57
C ALA A 75 -3.02 22.56 -1.87
N GLU A 76 -4.28 23.00 -1.95
CA GLU A 76 -5.42 22.33 -1.33
C GLU A 76 -5.70 20.94 -1.93
N PRO A 77 -5.89 20.76 -3.26
CA PRO A 77 -6.09 19.44 -3.83
C PRO A 77 -4.86 18.53 -3.66
N MET A 78 -3.64 19.07 -3.67
CA MET A 78 -2.43 18.29 -3.38
C MET A 78 -2.41 17.78 -1.94
N GLY A 79 -2.79 18.61 -0.96
CA GLY A 79 -2.91 18.21 0.44
C GLY A 79 -3.97 17.11 0.63
N PHE A 80 -5.09 17.22 -0.06
CA PHE A 80 -6.11 16.17 -0.08
C PHE A 80 -5.58 14.85 -0.68
N VAL A 81 -4.93 14.90 -1.84
CA VAL A 81 -4.34 13.71 -2.49
C VAL A 81 -3.29 13.07 -1.59
N LEU A 82 -2.43 13.86 -0.96
CA LEU A 82 -1.44 13.37 -0.01
C LEU A 82 -2.11 12.67 1.19
N SER A 83 -3.16 13.28 1.75
CA SER A 83 -3.91 12.70 2.86
C SER A 83 -4.54 11.36 2.48
N VAL A 84 -5.20 11.29 1.33
CA VAL A 84 -5.79 10.06 0.80
C VAL A 84 -4.71 9.00 0.54
N ALA A 85 -3.54 9.39 0.01
CA ALA A 85 -2.43 8.48 -0.23
C ALA A 85 -1.88 7.89 1.08
N VAL A 86 -1.65 8.74 2.10
CA VAL A 86 -1.19 8.29 3.42
C VAL A 86 -2.19 7.34 4.07
N LEU A 87 -3.48 7.68 4.02
CA LEU A 87 -4.54 6.81 4.53
C LEU A 87 -4.60 5.49 3.77
N GLY A 88 -4.54 5.52 2.44
CA GLY A 88 -4.56 4.33 1.59
C GLY A 88 -3.39 3.38 1.88
N ILE A 89 -2.17 3.90 1.96
CA ILE A 89 -0.97 3.12 2.31
C ILE A 89 -1.13 2.50 3.72
N SER A 90 -1.58 3.30 4.69
CA SER A 90 -1.77 2.84 6.07
C SER A 90 -2.83 1.75 6.17
N SER A 91 -3.96 1.90 5.47
CA SER A 91 -5.02 0.90 5.42
C SER A 91 -4.56 -0.41 4.77
N LEU A 92 -3.82 -0.34 3.66
CA LEU A 92 -3.27 -1.53 2.99
C LEU A 92 -2.29 -2.27 3.91
N TRP A 93 -1.43 -1.54 4.61
CA TRP A 93 -0.49 -2.13 5.57
C TRP A 93 -1.22 -2.82 6.73
N GLN A 94 -2.21 -2.15 7.31
CA GLN A 94 -3.01 -2.72 8.41
C GLN A 94 -3.78 -3.96 7.97
N PHE A 95 -4.37 -3.93 6.77
CA PHE A 95 -5.06 -5.09 6.20
C PHE A 95 -4.10 -6.28 6.02
N ARG A 96 -2.89 -6.04 5.52
CA ARG A 96 -1.85 -7.07 5.38
C ARG A 96 -1.49 -7.71 6.72
N LEU A 97 -1.25 -6.90 7.75
CA LEU A 97 -0.91 -7.40 9.09
C LEU A 97 -2.05 -8.23 9.69
N TRP A 98 -3.29 -7.75 9.56
CA TRP A 98 -4.46 -8.47 10.04
C TRP A 98 -4.66 -9.80 9.32
N PHE A 99 -4.46 -9.84 8.00
CA PHE A 99 -4.54 -11.07 7.21
C PHE A 99 -3.48 -12.10 7.63
N GLN A 100 -2.22 -11.66 7.79
CA GLN A 100 -1.13 -12.51 8.28
C GLN A 100 -1.40 -13.04 9.69
N GLY A 101 -1.92 -12.20 10.59
CA GLY A 101 -2.29 -12.61 11.95
C GLY A 101 -3.38 -13.69 11.96
N ARG A 102 -4.37 -13.59 11.06
CA ARG A 102 -5.42 -14.61 10.91
C ARG A 102 -4.88 -15.94 10.40
N GLN A 103 -3.97 -15.91 9.42
CA GLN A 103 -3.35 -17.14 8.92
C GLN A 103 -2.55 -17.86 10.02
N LYS A 104 -1.79 -17.10 10.82
CA LYS A 104 -1.02 -17.64 11.93
C LYS A 104 -1.94 -18.28 12.98
N ASN A 105 -2.97 -17.57 13.43
CA ASN A 105 -3.93 -18.11 14.42
C ASN A 105 -4.58 -19.41 13.94
N ARG A 106 -4.90 -19.50 12.64
CA ARG A 106 -5.49 -20.72 12.07
C ARG A 106 -4.52 -21.90 12.13
N ALA A 107 -3.26 -21.68 11.77
CA ALA A 107 -2.22 -22.70 11.85
C ALA A 107 -1.90 -23.14 13.29
N ASP A 108 -1.90 -22.19 14.23
CA ASP A 108 -1.64 -22.48 15.65
C ASP A 108 -2.72 -23.40 16.24
N LEU A 109 -3.99 -23.26 15.81
CA LEU A 109 -5.06 -24.17 16.21
C LEU A 109 -4.78 -25.62 15.80
N TYR A 110 -4.34 -25.84 14.56
CA TYR A 110 -3.99 -27.18 14.07
C TYR A 110 -2.80 -27.79 14.82
N ASN A 111 -1.80 -26.97 15.17
CA ASN A 111 -0.66 -27.44 15.96
C ASN A 111 -1.10 -27.85 17.38
N LEU A 112 -1.97 -27.08 18.03
CA LEU A 112 -2.51 -27.42 19.34
C LEU A 112 -3.32 -28.73 19.30
N GLU A 113 -4.11 -28.93 18.25
CA GLU A 113 -4.87 -30.17 18.06
C GLU A 113 -3.94 -31.38 17.84
N LEU A 114 -2.89 -31.22 17.03
CA LEU A 114 -1.86 -32.25 16.86
C LEU A 114 -1.18 -32.62 18.17
N ILE A 115 -0.83 -31.63 19.02
CA ILE A 115 -0.22 -31.88 20.33
C ILE A 115 -1.18 -32.70 21.21
N SER A 116 -2.46 -32.34 21.25
CA SER A 116 -3.46 -33.11 22.00
C SER A 116 -3.60 -34.55 21.51
N ILE A 117 -3.52 -34.77 20.19
CA ILE A 117 -3.54 -36.13 19.62
C ILE A 117 -2.26 -36.89 19.96
N ILE A 118 -1.09 -36.24 19.95
CA ILE A 118 0.18 -36.86 20.36
C ILE A 118 0.09 -37.35 21.81
N ASP A 119 -0.48 -36.55 22.72
CA ASP A 119 -0.67 -36.96 24.11
C ASP A 119 -1.59 -38.20 24.21
N GLN A 120 -2.70 -38.21 23.46
CA GLN A 120 -3.59 -39.37 23.39
C GLN A 120 -2.92 -40.61 22.78
N ILE A 121 -2.03 -40.44 21.80
CA ILE A 121 -1.26 -41.55 21.20
C ILE A 121 -0.36 -42.18 22.27
N ASN A 122 0.33 -41.35 23.07
CA ASN A 122 1.24 -41.85 24.10
C ASN A 122 0.51 -42.60 25.22
N SER A 123 -0.76 -42.27 25.48
CA SER A 123 -1.60 -42.94 26.46
C SER A 123 -2.48 -44.06 25.89
N ALA A 124 -2.41 -44.36 24.59
CA ALA A 124 -3.25 -45.38 23.97
C ALA A 124 -2.85 -46.79 24.42
N GLU A 125 -3.84 -47.59 24.85
CA GLU A 125 -3.63 -48.95 25.36
C GLU A 125 -3.98 -50.03 24.31
N SER A 126 -4.61 -49.64 23.20
CA SER A 126 -5.04 -50.57 22.17
C SER A 126 -4.72 -50.13 20.74
N ILE A 127 -4.50 -51.12 19.86
CA ILE A 127 -4.32 -50.88 18.41
C ILE A 127 -5.57 -50.24 17.79
N ALA A 128 -6.75 -50.54 18.33
CA ALA A 128 -8.01 -49.97 17.88
C ALA A 128 -8.08 -48.45 18.14
N GLU A 129 -7.63 -48.00 19.33
CA GLU A 129 -7.50 -46.58 19.67
C GLU A 129 -6.50 -45.88 18.76
N LEU A 130 -5.31 -46.45 18.55
CA LEU A 130 -4.32 -45.89 17.62
C LEU A 130 -4.86 -45.74 16.19
N LYS A 131 -5.67 -46.69 15.71
CA LYS A 131 -6.33 -46.59 14.40
C LYS A 131 -7.37 -45.47 14.37
N ASN A 132 -8.02 -45.16 15.49
CA ASN A 132 -8.91 -44.01 15.59
C ASN A 132 -8.14 -42.69 15.56
N LEU A 133 -7.08 -42.57 16.36
CA LEU A 133 -6.21 -41.39 16.39
C LEU A 133 -5.55 -41.12 15.03
N ARG A 134 -5.11 -42.18 14.33
CA ARG A 134 -4.60 -42.07 12.95
C ARG A 134 -5.64 -41.47 11.99
N ARG A 135 -6.92 -41.84 12.12
CA ARG A 135 -8.00 -41.25 11.31
C ARG A 135 -8.20 -39.77 11.63
N GLN A 136 -8.17 -39.38 12.91
CA GLN A 136 -8.27 -37.98 13.32
C GLN A 136 -7.12 -37.14 12.76
N LEU A 137 -5.89 -37.62 12.84
CA LEU A 137 -4.74 -37.01 12.17
C LEU A 137 -5.03 -36.77 10.67
N PHE A 138 -5.47 -37.80 9.93
CA PHE A 138 -5.78 -37.62 8.51
C PHE A 138 -6.90 -36.60 8.23
N THR A 139 -7.87 -36.45 9.13
CA THR A 139 -8.89 -35.40 9.03
C THR A 139 -8.24 -34.02 9.13
N ILE A 140 -7.41 -33.78 10.14
CA ILE A 140 -6.68 -32.51 10.32
C ILE A 140 -5.81 -32.22 9.09
N PHE A 141 -5.08 -33.22 8.59
CA PHE A 141 -4.25 -33.06 7.40
C PHE A 141 -5.06 -32.57 6.19
N LYS A 142 -6.24 -33.16 5.95
CA LYS A 142 -7.13 -32.72 4.87
C LYS A 142 -7.59 -31.27 5.06
N GLU A 143 -7.97 -30.90 6.28
CA GLU A 143 -8.40 -29.54 6.57
C GLU A 143 -7.28 -28.52 6.35
N VAL A 144 -6.05 -28.84 6.77
CA VAL A 144 -4.88 -27.99 6.55
C VAL A 144 -4.60 -27.81 5.06
N ILE A 145 -4.70 -28.86 4.24
CA ILE A 145 -4.52 -28.75 2.78
C ILE A 145 -5.60 -27.85 2.16
N ILE A 146 -6.86 -27.98 2.60
CA ILE A 146 -7.95 -27.12 2.13
C ILE A 146 -7.75 -25.66 2.54
N ASP A 147 -7.28 -25.42 3.76
CA ASP A 147 -7.04 -24.07 4.25
C ASP A 147 -5.78 -23.44 3.63
N LEU A 148 -4.77 -24.24 3.27
CA LEU A 148 -3.63 -23.79 2.47
C LEU A 148 -4.08 -23.36 1.06
N ASP A 149 -4.91 -24.18 0.39
CA ASP A 149 -5.48 -23.85 -0.93
C ASP A 149 -6.32 -22.56 -0.91
N LYS A 150 -6.97 -22.26 0.21
CA LYS A 150 -7.79 -21.05 0.42
C LYS A 150 -7.00 -19.84 0.92
N ASP A 151 -5.67 -19.89 0.93
CA ASP A 151 -4.78 -18.84 1.50
C ASP A 151 -5.11 -18.48 2.96
N ARG A 152 -5.70 -19.42 3.71
CA ARG A 152 -6.01 -19.27 5.14
C ARG A 152 -4.86 -19.70 6.04
N ILE A 153 -3.84 -20.34 5.48
CA ILE A 153 -2.58 -20.70 6.14
C ILE A 153 -1.45 -20.29 5.22
N SER A 154 -0.37 -19.73 5.78
CA SER A 154 0.83 -19.39 5.01
C SER A 154 1.68 -20.63 4.71
N SER A 155 2.51 -20.56 3.67
CA SER A 155 3.50 -21.61 3.39
C SER A 155 4.42 -21.90 4.60
N ASP A 156 4.85 -20.86 5.34
CA ASP A 156 5.71 -21.02 6.52
C ASP A 156 4.99 -21.74 7.67
N SER A 157 3.71 -21.42 7.88
CA SER A 157 2.86 -22.10 8.84
C SER A 157 2.62 -23.56 8.45
N PHE A 158 2.46 -23.84 7.15
CA PHE A 158 2.33 -25.21 6.64
C PHE A 158 3.61 -26.04 6.83
N GLN A 159 4.79 -25.43 6.68
CA GLN A 159 6.07 -26.08 7.00
C GLN A 159 6.15 -26.44 8.49
N SER A 160 5.77 -25.51 9.38
CA SER A 160 5.71 -25.77 10.82
C SER A 160 4.74 -26.91 11.15
N PHE A 161 3.54 -26.90 10.56
CA PHE A 161 2.57 -27.99 10.72
C PHE A 161 3.13 -29.34 10.26
N THR A 162 3.82 -29.37 9.12
CA THR A 162 4.41 -30.60 8.56
C THR A 162 5.45 -31.22 9.51
N PHE A 163 6.19 -30.41 10.26
CA PHE A 163 7.08 -30.89 11.31
C PHE A 163 6.28 -31.60 12.42
N THR A 164 5.29 -30.94 13.01
CA THR A 164 4.44 -31.51 14.07
C THR A 164 3.71 -32.77 13.59
N TRP A 165 3.23 -32.77 12.35
CA TRP A 165 2.61 -33.93 11.69
C TRP A 165 3.54 -35.15 11.66
N LYS A 166 4.80 -34.95 11.26
CA LYS A 166 5.81 -36.03 11.24
C LYS A 166 6.05 -36.59 12.63
N VAL A 167 6.11 -35.72 13.65
CA VAL A 167 6.22 -36.14 15.05
C VAL A 167 5.02 -37.02 15.43
N ALA A 168 3.79 -36.57 15.13
CA ALA A 168 2.58 -37.33 15.44
C ALA A 168 2.53 -38.72 14.78
N ILE A 169 2.84 -38.80 13.48
CA ILE A 169 2.89 -40.08 12.75
C ILE A 169 3.98 -40.99 13.33
N SER A 170 5.16 -40.43 13.66
CA SER A 170 6.24 -41.19 14.31
C SER A 170 5.83 -41.72 15.68
N SER A 171 5.11 -40.93 16.48
CA SER A 171 4.58 -41.37 17.79
C SER A 171 3.59 -42.53 17.64
N ILE A 172 2.72 -42.52 16.62
CA ILE A 172 1.83 -43.67 16.35
C ILE A 172 2.65 -44.93 16.09
N HIS A 173 3.64 -44.86 15.22
CA HIS A 173 4.47 -46.02 14.90
C HIS A 173 5.22 -46.53 16.14
N HIS A 174 5.73 -45.62 16.97
CA HIS A 174 6.37 -45.98 18.23
C HIS A 174 5.42 -46.72 19.17
N GLN A 175 4.23 -46.16 19.44
CA GLN A 175 3.25 -46.78 20.34
C GLN A 175 2.72 -48.10 19.79
N GLU A 176 2.50 -48.19 18.48
CA GLU A 176 2.06 -49.42 17.82
C GLU A 176 3.07 -50.57 18.04
N ASN A 177 4.36 -50.26 18.00
CA ASN A 177 5.41 -51.25 18.28
C ASN A 177 5.44 -51.68 19.75
N LEU A 178 5.24 -50.76 20.69
CA LEU A 178 5.17 -51.06 22.13
C LEU A 178 3.99 -51.99 22.43
N LEU A 179 2.80 -51.67 21.92
CA LEU A 179 1.59 -52.48 22.15
C LEU A 179 1.71 -53.88 21.54
N ARG A 180 2.32 -54.01 20.35
CA ARG A 180 2.57 -55.31 19.72
C ARG A 180 3.55 -56.16 20.53
N THR A 181 4.62 -55.55 21.04
CA THR A 181 5.63 -56.26 21.86
C THR A 181 5.02 -56.75 23.18
N ASN A 182 4.26 -55.90 23.87
CA ASN A 182 3.58 -56.27 25.11
C ASN A 182 2.55 -57.39 24.90
N SER A 183 1.83 -57.38 23.77
CA SER A 183 0.88 -58.44 23.41
C SER A 183 1.58 -59.79 23.18
N HIS A 184 2.78 -59.80 22.62
CA HIS A 184 3.56 -61.01 22.42
C HIS A 184 4.13 -61.57 23.73
N GLN A 185 4.55 -60.72 24.69
CA GLN A 185 5.01 -61.18 26.02
C GLN A 185 3.87 -61.84 26.84
N GLN A 186 2.65 -61.30 26.80
CA GLN A 186 1.49 -61.88 27.49
C GLN A 186 1.09 -63.27 26.97
N LEU A 187 1.44 -63.62 25.73
CA LEU A 187 1.17 -64.95 25.16
C LEU A 187 2.24 -65.99 25.52
N THR A 188 3.38 -65.57 26.05
CA THR A 188 4.53 -66.44 26.38
C THR A 188 4.71 -66.76 27.86
N GLU A 189 3.96 -66.10 28.76
CA GLU A 189 3.98 -66.47 30.19
C GLU A 189 3.03 -67.65 30.45
N PRO A 190 3.51 -68.79 30.99
CA PRO A 190 2.64 -69.87 31.38
C PRO A 190 1.82 -69.40 32.58
N LYS A 191 0.48 -69.57 32.52
CA LYS A 191 -0.38 -69.43 33.70
C LYS A 191 0.03 -70.48 34.73
N LEU A 192 0.91 -70.10 35.65
CA LEU A 192 1.21 -70.86 36.85
C LEU A 192 0.00 -70.74 37.79
N ASN A 193 -0.81 -71.80 37.77
CA ASN A 193 -1.72 -72.15 38.87
C ASN A 193 -0.93 -72.75 40.03
#